data_AF-A0A9W9F2N9-F1
#
_entry.id   AF-A0A9W9F2N9-F1
#
_cell.length_a   1.000
_cell.length_b   1.000
_cell.length_c   1.000
_cell.angle_alpha   90.00
_cell.angle_beta   90.00
_cell.angle_gamma   90.00
#
_symmetry.space_group_name_H-M   'P 1'
#
loop_
_entity.id
_entity.type
_entity.pdbx_description
1 polymer ?
#
loop_
_entity_poly.entity_id
_entity_poly.type
_entity_poly.pdbx_seq_one_letter_code
_entity_poly.pdbx_strand_id
1 'polypeptide(L)'
;MKHYPEFAVNNTHGIKAVNDTVYSFMKFANEMALGCRDQRTRYKLLNRTSVTDYALCSEALYVCRDTVEGPYYYLGNRAQYDIRHPTEDPALPNYWPKYLTKEKIQNAIGVDLNYTSTSPAIQYAFQQNGEAVWPNFLEDLEAMLARPVRVALIYGDADYTCNWFGGEDISLNTKYKHSKEFRSAGYASFLVDGVEHGVTREYGNFSFTRVYGAGHEVPFYQPKAALQIFNSTLNGWEIPGGRVRLTAKSRSRGPARASHSQSSVPLPSATSSASGGAVKRRSFF
;
A
#
# COMPACT_ATOMS: atom_id res chain seq x y z
N MET A 1 -1.70 11.13 -7.36
CA MET A 1 -1.34 9.71 -7.41
C MET A 1 0.01 9.52 -8.12
N LYS A 2 1.00 10.39 -7.82
CA LYS A 2 2.24 10.53 -8.59
C LYS A 2 3.18 9.32 -8.54
N HIS A 3 3.01 8.45 -7.54
CA HIS A 3 3.93 7.32 -7.31
C HIS A 3 3.55 6.04 -8.05
N TYR A 4 2.30 5.88 -8.50
CA TYR A 4 1.90 4.70 -9.27
C TYR A 4 2.67 4.56 -10.59
N PRO A 5 2.80 5.61 -11.43
CA PRO A 5 3.62 5.53 -12.64
C PRO A 5 5.08 5.23 -12.31
N GLU A 6 5.63 5.86 -11.27
CA GLU A 6 7.03 5.68 -10.90
C GLU A 6 7.29 4.26 -10.37
N PHE A 7 6.42 3.71 -9.53
CA PHE A 7 6.58 2.34 -9.06
C PHE A 7 6.38 1.31 -10.18
N ALA A 8 5.53 1.59 -11.17
CA ALA A 8 5.32 0.70 -12.31
C ALA A 8 6.58 0.46 -13.17
N VAL A 9 7.52 1.42 -13.20
CA VAL A 9 8.71 1.33 -14.08
C VAL A 9 10.06 1.50 -13.36
N ASN A 10 10.08 2.22 -12.24
CA ASN A 10 11.28 2.59 -11.47
C ASN A 10 11.25 2.00 -10.05
N ASN A 11 10.55 0.88 -9.84
CA ASN A 11 10.58 0.17 -8.55
C ASN A 11 11.96 -0.39 -8.23
N THR A 12 12.15 -0.75 -6.96
CA THR A 12 13.37 -1.34 -6.43
C THR A 12 13.61 -2.80 -6.82
N HIS A 13 12.77 -3.35 -7.69
CA HIS A 13 12.91 -4.71 -8.23
C HIS A 13 13.43 -4.75 -9.68
N GLY A 14 13.69 -3.58 -10.28
CA GLY A 14 14.11 -3.47 -11.67
C GLY A 14 13.03 -3.90 -12.68
N ILE A 15 11.76 -3.95 -12.26
CA ILE A 15 10.66 -4.41 -13.11
C ILE A 15 10.08 -3.22 -13.87
N LYS A 16 10.13 -3.27 -15.19
CA LYS A 16 9.37 -2.38 -16.06
C LYS A 16 8.04 -3.02 -16.41
N ALA A 17 7.01 -2.79 -15.59
CA ALA A 17 5.70 -3.44 -15.77
C ALA A 17 4.97 -2.88 -16.99
N VAL A 18 5.05 -1.58 -17.25
CA VAL A 18 4.43 -0.92 -18.40
C VAL A 18 5.47 -0.27 -19.32
N ASN A 19 5.14 -0.14 -20.60
CA ASN A 19 6.04 0.51 -21.57
C ASN A 19 6.05 2.05 -21.42
N ASP A 20 6.97 2.73 -22.11
CA ASP A 20 7.18 4.18 -21.96
C ASP A 20 5.96 5.02 -22.40
N THR A 21 5.21 4.54 -23.38
CA THR A 21 3.97 5.20 -23.83
C THR A 21 2.91 5.17 -22.72
N VAL A 22 2.71 4.01 -22.10
CA VAL A 22 1.76 3.83 -20.99
C VAL A 22 2.22 4.62 -19.76
N TYR A 23 3.50 4.55 -19.39
CA TYR A 23 4.07 5.35 -18.31
C TYR A 23 3.85 6.86 -18.52
N SER A 24 4.10 7.35 -19.74
CA SER A 24 3.89 8.76 -20.09
C SER A 24 2.41 9.14 -20.00
N PHE A 25 1.51 8.28 -20.46
CA PHE A 25 0.07 8.46 -20.30
C PHE A 25 -0.34 8.56 -18.83
N MET A 26 0.10 7.62 -17.97
CA MET A 26 -0.25 7.64 -16.54
C MET A 26 0.21 8.94 -15.86
N LYS A 27 1.40 9.44 -16.21
CA LYS A 27 1.92 10.72 -15.70
C LYS A 27 1.13 11.91 -16.22
N PHE A 28 0.83 11.93 -17.51
CA PHE A 28 0.00 12.96 -18.12
C PHE A 28 -1.39 12.99 -17.48
N ALA A 29 -2.05 11.85 -17.35
CA ALA A 29 -3.38 11.73 -16.75
C ALA A 29 -3.42 12.18 -15.27
N ASN A 30 -2.31 12.05 -14.55
CA ASN A 30 -2.21 12.56 -13.19
C ASN A 30 -2.16 14.10 -13.12
N GLU A 31 -1.58 14.79 -14.10
CA GLU A 31 -1.31 16.24 -14.07
C GLU A 31 -2.12 17.09 -15.06
N MET A 32 -2.75 16.49 -16.07
CA MET A 32 -3.54 17.22 -17.06
C MET A 32 -4.73 17.95 -16.44
N ALA A 33 -5.25 18.97 -17.13
CA ALA A 33 -6.52 19.60 -16.75
C ALA A 33 -7.64 18.55 -16.72
N LEU A 34 -8.49 18.59 -15.68
CA LEU A 34 -9.49 17.54 -15.39
C LEU A 34 -8.89 16.15 -15.09
N GLY A 35 -7.56 16.04 -14.97
CA GLY A 35 -6.87 14.84 -14.55
C GLY A 35 -6.95 14.60 -13.04
N CYS A 36 -6.33 13.51 -12.58
CA CYS A 36 -6.48 13.04 -11.19
C CYS A 36 -6.18 14.13 -10.13
N ARG A 37 -5.11 14.91 -10.31
CA ARG A 37 -4.74 15.96 -9.36
C ARG A 37 -5.74 17.11 -9.33
N ASP A 38 -6.22 17.55 -10.49
CA ASP A 38 -7.21 18.63 -10.61
C ASP A 38 -8.55 18.19 -9.99
N GLN A 39 -9.03 17.00 -10.35
CA GLN A 39 -10.28 16.44 -9.82
C GLN A 39 -10.24 16.27 -8.30
N ARG A 40 -9.12 15.78 -7.73
CA ARG A 40 -8.94 15.71 -6.27
C ARG A 40 -8.99 17.08 -5.59
N THR A 41 -8.43 18.11 -6.24
CA THR A 41 -8.48 19.49 -5.71
C THR A 41 -9.91 20.01 -5.69
N ARG A 42 -10.64 19.84 -6.77
CA ARG A 42 -12.06 20.25 -6.88
C ARG A 42 -12.92 19.54 -5.86
N TYR A 43 -12.73 18.23 -5.72
CA TYR A 43 -13.39 17.40 -4.72
C TYR A 43 -13.21 17.91 -3.28
N LYS A 44 -12.04 18.49 -2.94
CA LYS A 44 -11.82 19.06 -1.60
C LYS A 44 -12.75 20.23 -1.28
N LEU A 45 -13.28 20.91 -2.30
CA LEU A 45 -14.14 22.09 -2.17
C LEU A 45 -15.63 21.74 -2.03
N LEU A 46 -16.02 20.48 -2.20
CA LEU A 46 -17.41 20.05 -2.16
C LEU A 46 -17.88 19.83 -0.72
N ASN A 47 -19.13 20.23 -0.45
CA ASN A 47 -19.78 20.06 0.85
C ASN A 47 -20.39 18.65 1.03
N ARG A 48 -20.52 17.87 -0.05
CA ARG A 48 -20.96 16.46 -0.07
C ARG A 48 -22.37 16.27 0.47
N THR A 49 -23.25 17.21 0.19
CA THR A 49 -24.64 17.18 0.65
C THR A 49 -25.64 16.87 -0.46
N SER A 50 -25.21 16.95 -1.72
CA SER A 50 -26.08 16.77 -2.89
C SER A 50 -25.68 15.54 -3.71
N VAL A 51 -26.63 15.00 -4.49
CA VAL A 51 -26.37 13.92 -5.46
C VAL A 51 -25.29 14.33 -6.47
N THR A 52 -25.29 15.60 -6.90
CA THR A 52 -24.27 16.15 -7.80
C THR A 52 -22.90 16.14 -7.16
N ASP A 53 -22.80 16.46 -5.86
CA ASP A 53 -21.53 16.41 -5.14
C ASP A 53 -20.99 14.98 -5.15
N TYR A 54 -21.82 13.99 -4.80
CA TYR A 54 -21.41 12.58 -4.81
C TYR A 54 -20.98 12.09 -6.19
N ALA A 55 -21.67 12.52 -7.26
CA ALA A 55 -21.26 12.20 -8.63
C ALA A 55 -19.86 12.74 -8.96
N LEU A 56 -19.56 14.00 -8.59
CA LEU A 56 -18.23 14.59 -8.76
C LEU A 56 -17.17 13.91 -7.88
N CYS A 57 -17.54 13.44 -6.68
CA CYS A 57 -16.65 12.67 -5.81
C CYS A 57 -16.27 11.33 -6.46
N SER A 58 -17.27 10.63 -6.98
CA SER A 58 -17.13 9.36 -7.70
C SER A 58 -16.27 9.54 -8.96
N GLU A 59 -16.53 10.59 -9.75
CA GLU A 59 -15.74 10.93 -10.93
C GLU A 59 -14.26 11.16 -10.59
N ALA A 60 -13.98 11.93 -9.52
CA ALA A 60 -12.60 12.19 -9.09
C ALA A 60 -11.86 10.90 -8.72
N LEU A 61 -12.55 9.95 -8.09
CA LEU A 61 -12.01 8.63 -7.81
C LEU A 61 -11.71 7.84 -9.09
N TYR A 62 -12.69 7.72 -9.99
CA TYR A 62 -12.53 6.92 -11.22
C TYR A 62 -11.48 7.49 -12.16
N VAL A 63 -11.40 8.82 -12.35
CA VAL A 63 -10.32 9.41 -13.15
C VAL A 63 -8.96 9.02 -12.58
N CYS A 64 -8.78 9.12 -11.27
CA CYS A 64 -7.56 8.72 -10.59
C CYS A 64 -7.24 7.22 -10.77
N ARG A 65 -8.21 6.35 -10.47
CA ARG A 65 -8.01 4.89 -10.52
C ARG A 65 -7.84 4.38 -11.94
N ASP A 66 -8.69 4.80 -12.88
CA ASP A 66 -8.73 4.20 -14.22
C ASP A 66 -7.59 4.68 -15.11
N THR A 67 -7.16 5.94 -14.94
CA THR A 67 -6.18 6.56 -15.85
C THR A 67 -4.76 6.60 -15.30
N VAL A 68 -4.58 6.63 -13.98
CA VAL A 68 -3.26 6.68 -13.35
C VAL A 68 -2.83 5.31 -12.83
N GLU A 69 -3.70 4.63 -12.09
CA GLU A 69 -3.40 3.34 -11.44
C GLU A 69 -3.69 2.15 -12.38
N GLY A 70 -4.81 2.22 -13.07
CA GLY A 70 -5.42 1.18 -13.90
C GLY A 70 -4.56 0.66 -15.05
N PRO A 71 -3.77 1.49 -15.75
CA PRO A 71 -2.93 0.97 -16.83
C PRO A 71 -1.96 -0.13 -16.39
N TYR A 72 -1.50 -0.13 -15.14
CA TYR A 72 -0.72 -1.24 -14.58
C TYR A 72 -1.55 -2.53 -14.50
N TYR A 73 -2.80 -2.46 -14.03
CA TYR A 73 -3.65 -3.64 -13.87
C TYR A 73 -3.98 -4.31 -15.20
N TYR A 74 -4.15 -3.52 -16.26
CA TYR A 74 -4.57 -4.05 -17.56
C TYR A 74 -3.40 -4.39 -18.49
N LEU A 75 -2.27 -3.68 -18.36
CA LEU A 75 -1.15 -3.76 -19.32
C LEU A 75 0.16 -4.21 -18.67
N GLY A 76 0.23 -4.26 -17.34
CA GLY A 76 1.45 -4.54 -16.59
C GLY A 76 1.88 -6.01 -16.56
N ASN A 77 0.92 -6.93 -16.72
CA ASN A 77 1.11 -8.39 -16.57
C ASN A 77 1.82 -8.80 -15.25
N ARG A 78 1.68 -7.99 -14.20
CA ARG A 78 2.21 -8.23 -12.86
C ARG A 78 1.08 -8.20 -11.85
N ALA A 79 1.19 -8.98 -10.78
CA ALA A 79 0.24 -8.93 -9.69
C ALA A 79 0.36 -7.58 -8.95
N GLN A 80 -0.78 -7.09 -8.48
CA GLN A 80 -0.87 -5.79 -7.82
C GLN A 80 -0.39 -5.80 -6.37
N TYR A 81 -0.57 -6.93 -5.69
CA TYR A 81 -0.15 -7.11 -4.30
C TYR A 81 1.30 -7.60 -4.19
N ASP A 82 1.90 -8.03 -5.30
CA ASP A 82 3.33 -8.34 -5.39
C ASP A 82 3.77 -8.27 -6.86
N ILE A 83 4.49 -7.21 -7.21
CA ILE A 83 4.96 -6.97 -8.59
C ILE A 83 5.89 -8.08 -9.12
N ARG A 84 6.44 -8.93 -8.25
CA ARG A 84 7.34 -10.02 -8.63
C ARG A 84 6.58 -11.20 -9.26
N HIS A 85 5.29 -11.32 -8.99
CA HIS A 85 4.42 -12.39 -9.51
C HIS A 85 3.65 -11.95 -10.77
N PRO A 86 3.25 -12.90 -11.65
CA PRO A 86 2.33 -12.60 -12.74
C PRO A 86 0.92 -12.35 -12.20
N THR A 87 0.08 -11.64 -12.95
CA THR A 87 -1.30 -11.29 -12.52
C THR A 87 -2.15 -12.50 -12.15
N GLU A 88 -1.96 -13.63 -12.83
CA GLU A 88 -2.73 -14.86 -12.64
C GLU A 88 -2.24 -15.73 -11.47
N ASP A 89 -1.13 -15.36 -10.82
CA ASP A 89 -0.58 -16.09 -9.68
C ASP A 89 -0.86 -15.31 -8.38
N PRO A 90 -1.90 -15.70 -7.62
CA PRO A 90 -2.07 -15.17 -6.29
C PRO A 90 -0.95 -15.74 -5.41
N ALA A 91 0.06 -14.91 -5.10
CA ALA A 91 1.12 -15.25 -4.16
C ALA A 91 0.58 -15.71 -2.78
N LEU A 92 -0.69 -15.41 -2.48
CA LEU A 92 -1.38 -15.78 -1.25
C LEU A 92 -2.26 -17.03 -1.46
N PRO A 93 -2.26 -17.98 -0.50
CA PRO A 93 -3.21 -19.10 -0.48
C PRO A 93 -4.67 -18.61 -0.54
N ASN A 94 -5.64 -19.48 -0.88
CA ASN A 94 -7.07 -19.11 -0.88
C ASN A 94 -7.97 -20.26 -0.39
N TYR A 95 -7.48 -21.04 0.58
CA TYR A 95 -8.21 -22.20 1.10
C TYR A 95 -9.23 -21.83 2.19
N TRP A 96 -9.05 -20.72 2.89
CA TRP A 96 -9.89 -20.36 4.05
C TRP A 96 -11.35 -20.08 3.71
N PRO A 97 -11.75 -19.52 2.55
CA PRO A 97 -13.18 -19.30 2.31
C PRO A 97 -13.94 -20.62 2.29
N LYS A 98 -13.36 -21.67 1.67
CA LYS A 98 -13.93 -23.04 1.68
C LYS A 98 -13.90 -23.70 3.06
N TYR A 99 -12.92 -23.34 3.89
CA TYR A 99 -12.84 -23.84 5.27
C TYR A 99 -13.97 -23.24 6.13
N LEU A 100 -14.20 -21.93 5.99
CA LEU A 100 -15.20 -21.17 6.76
C LEU A 100 -16.64 -21.49 6.37
N THR A 101 -16.89 -22.12 5.22
CA THR A 101 -18.21 -22.62 4.81
C THR A 101 -18.53 -24.03 5.31
N LYS A 102 -17.65 -24.67 6.08
CA LYS A 102 -17.93 -26.00 6.65
C LYS A 102 -18.92 -25.86 7.80
N GLU A 103 -20.00 -26.63 7.80
CA GLU A 103 -21.04 -26.60 8.83
C GLU A 103 -20.46 -26.74 10.25
N LYS A 104 -19.56 -27.72 10.47
CA LYS A 104 -18.89 -27.88 11.77
C LYS A 104 -18.14 -26.62 12.22
N ILE A 105 -17.54 -25.88 11.28
CA ILE A 105 -16.81 -24.64 11.58
C ILE A 105 -17.80 -23.51 11.87
N GLN A 106 -18.84 -23.34 11.04
CA GLN A 106 -19.90 -22.37 11.25
C GLN A 106 -20.60 -22.56 12.61
N ASN A 107 -20.98 -23.80 12.93
CA ASN A 107 -21.57 -24.16 14.22
C ASN A 107 -20.62 -23.86 15.39
N ALA A 108 -19.32 -24.12 15.24
CA ALA A 108 -18.33 -23.85 16.29
C ALA A 108 -18.10 -22.36 16.57
N ILE A 109 -18.23 -21.50 15.54
CA ILE A 109 -18.08 -20.04 15.68
C ILE A 109 -19.42 -19.30 15.83
N GLY A 110 -20.54 -20.03 15.83
CA GLY A 110 -21.88 -19.50 16.08
C GLY A 110 -22.45 -18.63 14.94
N VAL A 111 -22.16 -18.98 13.68
CA VAL A 111 -22.69 -18.26 12.50
C VAL A 111 -23.60 -19.16 11.66
N ASP A 112 -24.61 -18.58 11.04
CA ASP A 112 -25.62 -19.24 10.20
C ASP A 112 -25.58 -18.78 8.73
N LEU A 113 -24.55 -18.03 8.34
CA LEU A 113 -24.37 -17.47 7.00
C LEU A 113 -23.09 -17.98 6.33
N ASN A 114 -23.13 -18.08 5.00
CA ASN A 114 -21.97 -18.44 4.20
C ASN A 114 -20.97 -17.27 4.12
N TYR A 115 -19.72 -17.57 4.46
CA TYR A 115 -18.64 -16.60 4.39
C TYR A 115 -18.34 -16.20 2.94
N THR A 116 -18.11 -14.91 2.73
CA THR A 116 -17.53 -14.34 1.50
C THR A 116 -16.39 -13.40 1.89
N SER A 117 -15.32 -13.36 1.09
CA SER A 117 -14.15 -12.55 1.43
C SER A 117 -14.34 -11.05 1.19
N THR A 118 -15.30 -10.68 0.33
CA THR A 118 -15.58 -9.29 -0.04
C THR A 118 -17.07 -9.14 -0.34
N SER A 119 -17.61 -7.94 -0.10
CA SER A 119 -18.99 -7.59 -0.47
C SER A 119 -18.98 -6.53 -1.58
N PRO A 120 -19.35 -6.88 -2.83
CA PRO A 120 -19.41 -5.91 -3.92
C PRO A 120 -20.37 -4.75 -3.63
N ALA A 121 -21.48 -5.01 -2.94
CA ALA A 121 -22.45 -3.97 -2.58
C ALA A 121 -21.83 -2.90 -1.68
N ILE A 122 -21.06 -3.32 -0.67
CA ILE A 122 -20.34 -2.40 0.23
C ILE A 122 -19.26 -1.65 -0.55
N GLN A 123 -18.48 -2.35 -1.38
CA GLN A 123 -17.45 -1.74 -2.21
C GLN A 123 -18.02 -0.65 -3.12
N TYR A 124 -19.11 -0.93 -3.84
CA TYR A 124 -19.77 0.07 -4.68
C TYR A 124 -20.28 1.26 -3.87
N ALA A 125 -20.84 1.03 -2.67
CA ALA A 125 -21.29 2.12 -1.82
C ALA A 125 -20.13 3.08 -1.44
N PHE A 126 -18.96 2.56 -1.09
CA PHE A 126 -17.79 3.39 -0.80
C PHE A 126 -17.26 4.15 -2.03
N GLN A 127 -17.23 3.49 -3.19
CA GLN A 127 -16.80 4.11 -4.44
C GLN A 127 -17.70 5.26 -4.88
N GLN A 128 -19.02 5.06 -4.83
CA GLN A 128 -20.00 6.09 -5.22
C GLN A 128 -19.94 7.33 -4.32
N ASN A 129 -19.42 7.19 -3.10
CA ASN A 129 -19.18 8.30 -2.19
C ASN A 129 -17.78 8.92 -2.32
N GLY A 130 -16.92 8.41 -3.22
CA GLY A 130 -15.57 8.91 -3.45
C GLY A 130 -14.62 8.76 -2.25
N GLU A 131 -14.87 7.77 -1.37
CA GLU A 131 -14.18 7.65 -0.08
C GLU A 131 -12.67 7.39 -0.22
N ALA A 132 -12.23 6.66 -1.23
CA ALA A 132 -10.79 6.42 -1.44
C ALA A 132 -9.98 7.69 -1.81
N VAL A 133 -10.63 8.80 -2.18
CA VAL A 133 -9.98 10.10 -2.40
C VAL A 133 -10.30 11.13 -1.31
N TRP A 134 -10.84 10.68 -0.17
CA TRP A 134 -11.25 11.55 0.94
C TRP A 134 -10.12 12.49 1.38
N PRO A 135 -10.43 13.78 1.62
CA PRO A 135 -9.44 14.83 1.49
C PRO A 135 -8.56 15.02 2.72
N ASN A 136 -8.96 14.45 3.88
CA ASN A 136 -8.40 14.74 5.20
C ASN A 136 -7.63 13.57 5.84
N PHE A 137 -7.36 12.46 5.15
CA PHE A 137 -6.61 11.34 5.75
C PHE A 137 -5.22 11.75 6.26
N LEU A 138 -4.57 12.72 5.60
CA LEU A 138 -3.27 13.23 6.05
C LEU A 138 -3.45 14.06 7.33
N GLU A 139 -4.45 14.94 7.36
CA GLU A 139 -4.82 15.77 8.50
C GLU A 139 -5.25 14.91 9.71
N ASP A 140 -5.93 13.78 9.49
CA ASP A 140 -6.30 12.82 10.53
C ASP A 140 -5.06 12.15 11.13
N LEU A 141 -4.08 11.77 10.29
CA LEU A 141 -2.79 11.26 10.75
C LEU A 141 -2.03 12.31 11.57
N GLU A 142 -2.03 13.58 11.13
CA GLU A 142 -1.43 14.70 11.87
C GLU A 142 -2.09 14.89 13.24
N ALA A 143 -3.42 14.80 13.31
CA ALA A 143 -4.19 14.88 14.55
C ALA A 143 -3.93 13.68 15.48
N MET A 144 -3.75 12.48 14.94
CA MET A 144 -3.33 11.30 15.71
C MET A 144 -1.96 11.51 16.34
N LEU A 145 -0.98 12.02 15.58
CA LEU A 145 0.38 12.27 16.06
C LEU A 145 0.47 13.40 17.11
N ALA A 146 -0.58 14.18 17.30
CA ALA A 146 -0.68 15.14 18.41
C ALA A 146 -1.08 14.48 19.74
N ARG A 147 -1.56 13.22 19.71
CA ARG A 147 -1.96 12.44 20.89
C ARG A 147 -0.80 11.58 21.39
N PRO A 148 -0.83 11.10 22.64
CA PRO A 148 0.20 10.20 23.20
C PRO A 148 0.03 8.76 22.66
N VAL A 149 -0.09 8.61 21.34
CA VAL A 149 -0.18 7.34 20.63
C VAL A 149 1.10 7.13 19.83
N ARG A 150 1.37 5.86 19.49
CA ARG A 150 2.44 5.50 18.57
C ARG A 150 1.86 5.12 17.22
N VAL A 151 2.48 5.60 16.16
CA VAL A 151 2.09 5.30 14.78
C VAL A 151 3.28 4.70 14.04
N ALA A 152 3.07 3.49 13.50
CA ALA A 152 4.05 2.79 12.67
C ALA A 152 3.46 2.57 11.28
N LEU A 153 4.09 3.19 10.28
CA LEU A 153 3.78 2.99 8.88
C LEU A 153 4.64 1.84 8.34
N ILE A 154 4.01 0.78 7.83
CA ILE A 154 4.69 -0.47 7.44
C ILE A 154 4.33 -0.76 5.99
N TYR A 155 5.34 -0.90 5.14
CA TYR A 155 5.15 -1.09 3.70
C TYR A 155 6.07 -2.18 3.18
N GLY A 156 5.51 -3.16 2.48
CA GLY A 156 6.28 -4.12 1.70
C GLY A 156 6.87 -3.48 0.46
N ASP A 157 8.11 -3.80 0.12
CA ASP A 157 8.81 -3.17 -1.01
C ASP A 157 8.43 -3.68 -2.40
N ALA A 158 7.60 -4.72 -2.48
CA ALA A 158 7.07 -5.30 -3.71
C ALA A 158 5.57 -5.01 -3.96
N ASP A 159 4.89 -4.33 -3.05
CA ASP A 159 3.47 -3.96 -3.20
C ASP A 159 3.31 -2.82 -4.22
N TYR A 160 2.50 -3.00 -5.27
CA TYR A 160 2.19 -1.93 -6.22
C TYR A 160 1.01 -1.07 -5.71
N THR A 161 -0.08 -1.70 -5.29
CA THR A 161 -1.35 -1.03 -4.94
C THR A 161 -1.16 -0.03 -3.80
N CYS A 162 -0.44 -0.42 -2.76
CA CYS A 162 -0.09 0.46 -1.65
C CYS A 162 1.44 0.60 -1.54
N ASN A 163 2.09 0.98 -2.64
CA ASN A 163 3.55 1.03 -2.70
C ASN A 163 4.20 1.94 -1.64
N TRP A 164 5.40 1.52 -1.23
CA TRP A 164 6.19 2.20 -0.20
C TRP A 164 6.66 3.61 -0.61
N PHE A 165 6.70 3.95 -1.90
CA PHE A 165 7.02 5.31 -2.35
C PHE A 165 5.95 6.30 -1.87
N GLY A 166 4.67 5.91 -2.01
CA GLY A 166 3.54 6.65 -1.47
C GLY A 166 3.58 6.75 0.05
N GLY A 167 3.84 5.62 0.73
CA GLY A 167 3.97 5.58 2.19
C GLY A 167 5.09 6.48 2.73
N GLU A 168 6.24 6.48 2.06
CA GLU A 168 7.39 7.33 2.43
C GLU A 168 7.04 8.81 2.24
N ASP A 169 6.47 9.18 1.09
CA ASP A 169 6.06 10.56 0.81
C ASP A 169 5.00 11.05 1.80
N ILE A 170 4.04 10.20 2.19
CA ILE A 170 3.09 10.52 3.27
C ILE A 170 3.88 10.82 4.56
N SER A 171 4.76 9.92 4.99
CA SER A 171 5.52 10.09 6.24
C SER A 171 6.37 11.37 6.29
N LEU A 172 6.95 11.77 5.16
CA LEU A 172 7.80 12.96 5.07
C LEU A 172 6.99 14.26 5.01
N ASN A 173 5.77 14.20 4.44
CA ASN A 173 4.88 15.36 4.29
C ASN A 173 3.96 15.58 5.49
N THR A 174 3.74 14.59 6.36
CA THR A 174 2.96 14.74 7.59
C THR A 174 3.47 15.91 8.45
N LYS A 175 2.60 16.87 8.76
CA LYS A 175 2.87 18.04 9.59
C LYS A 175 2.40 17.83 11.02
N TYR A 176 3.35 17.63 11.92
CA TYR A 176 3.13 17.44 13.34
C TYR A 176 4.29 18.05 14.12
N LYS A 177 4.21 18.02 15.45
CA LYS A 177 5.17 18.67 16.36
C LYS A 177 6.64 18.35 16.05
N HIS A 178 6.94 17.13 15.59
CA HIS A 178 8.31 16.65 15.35
C HIS A 178 8.65 16.38 13.88
N SER A 179 7.91 16.99 12.94
CA SER A 179 8.14 16.76 11.50
C SER A 179 9.57 17.08 11.05
N LYS A 180 10.20 18.12 11.61
CA LYS A 180 11.57 18.49 11.23
C LYS A 180 12.55 17.42 11.68
N GLU A 181 12.37 16.92 12.89
CA GLU A 181 13.20 15.92 13.51
C GLU A 181 13.06 14.56 12.80
N PHE A 182 11.85 14.16 12.44
CA PHE A 182 11.60 12.96 11.64
C PHE A 182 12.22 13.04 10.25
N ARG A 183 12.07 14.18 9.55
CA ARG A 183 12.73 14.41 8.26
C ARG A 183 14.26 14.42 8.37
N SER A 184 14.80 14.81 9.52
CA SER A 184 16.25 14.76 9.79
C SER A 184 16.77 13.37 10.17
N ALA A 185 15.90 12.44 10.57
CA ALA A 185 16.29 11.09 10.96
C ALA A 185 16.73 10.28 9.73
N GLY A 186 17.67 9.35 9.93
CA GLY A 186 18.18 8.48 8.87
C GLY A 186 17.41 7.16 8.79
N TYR A 187 17.55 6.46 7.67
CA TYR A 187 17.09 5.09 7.51
C TYR A 187 18.06 4.12 8.19
N ALA A 188 17.72 3.65 9.38
CA ALA A 188 18.48 2.60 10.06
C ALA A 188 18.08 1.22 9.52
N SER A 189 19.04 0.29 9.45
CA SER A 189 18.74 -1.12 9.15
C SER A 189 17.77 -1.70 10.16
N PHE A 190 16.72 -2.34 9.67
CA PHE A 190 15.76 -3.06 10.48
C PHE A 190 16.20 -4.52 10.62
N LEU A 191 16.68 -4.88 11.81
CA LEU A 191 17.32 -6.16 12.10
C LEU A 191 16.44 -7.03 12.99
N VAL A 192 16.24 -8.28 12.59
CA VAL A 192 15.63 -9.33 13.41
C VAL A 192 16.62 -10.47 13.51
N ASP A 193 17.02 -10.84 14.72
CA ASP A 193 18.01 -11.91 14.96
C ASP A 193 19.32 -11.74 14.15
N GLY A 194 19.73 -10.48 13.90
CA GLY A 194 20.94 -10.16 13.12
C GLY A 194 20.76 -10.18 11.60
N VAL A 195 19.57 -10.51 11.09
CA VAL A 195 19.23 -10.47 9.67
C VAL A 195 18.51 -9.17 9.35
N GLU A 196 18.91 -8.50 8.26
CA GLU A 196 18.25 -7.29 7.79
C GLU A 196 16.97 -7.63 7.01
N HIS A 197 15.85 -7.12 7.50
CA HIS A 197 14.52 -7.29 6.89
C HIS A 197 13.98 -6.00 6.27
N GLY A 198 14.74 -4.91 6.28
CA GLY A 198 14.25 -3.63 5.81
C GLY A 198 15.06 -2.46 6.33
N VAL A 199 14.47 -1.27 6.19
CA VAL A 199 14.98 -0.05 6.80
C VAL A 199 13.86 0.74 7.45
N THR A 200 14.19 1.42 8.55
CA THR A 200 13.25 2.24 9.31
C THR A 200 13.78 3.65 9.52
N ARG A 201 12.93 4.63 9.25
CA ARG A 201 13.07 6.00 9.71
C ARG A 201 12.13 6.19 10.90
N GLU A 202 12.67 6.58 12.04
CA GLU A 202 11.93 6.72 13.29
C GLU A 202 12.36 7.96 14.06
N TYR A 203 11.39 8.70 14.58
CA TYR A 203 11.61 9.75 15.58
C TYR A 203 10.48 9.74 16.61
N GLY A 204 10.83 9.50 17.87
CA GLY A 204 9.86 9.38 18.96
C GLY A 204 8.78 8.35 18.62
N ASN A 205 7.51 8.76 18.63
CA ASN A 205 6.36 7.90 18.42
C ASN A 205 5.95 7.68 16.95
N PHE A 206 6.70 8.23 15.99
CA PHE A 206 6.38 8.09 14.57
C PHE A 206 7.49 7.35 13.83
N SER A 207 7.11 6.35 13.04
CA SER A 207 8.02 5.54 12.26
C SER A 207 7.45 5.22 10.87
N PHE A 208 8.36 5.13 9.90
CA PHE A 208 8.12 4.56 8.59
C PHE A 208 9.12 3.43 8.36
N THR A 209 8.63 2.25 8.02
CA THR A 209 9.41 1.04 7.78
C THR A 209 9.11 0.47 6.40
N ARG A 210 10.14 0.38 5.57
CA ARG A 210 10.14 -0.37 4.33
C ARG A 210 10.64 -1.78 4.62
N VAL A 211 9.78 -2.78 4.43
CA VAL A 211 10.08 -4.19 4.66
C VAL A 211 10.47 -4.85 3.35
N TYR A 212 11.67 -5.43 3.33
CA TYR A 212 12.27 -6.07 2.17
C TYR A 212 11.66 -7.44 1.86
N GLY A 213 11.52 -7.71 0.57
CA GLY A 213 11.04 -8.99 0.06
C GLY A 213 9.56 -9.25 0.38
N ALA A 214 8.78 -8.21 0.69
CA ALA A 214 7.38 -8.32 1.07
C ALA A 214 6.46 -7.60 0.08
N GLY A 215 5.36 -8.24 -0.29
CA GLY A 215 4.23 -7.60 -0.97
C GLY A 215 3.26 -6.94 0.02
N HIS A 216 1.99 -6.83 -0.39
CA HIS A 216 0.91 -6.15 0.33
C HIS A 216 0.73 -6.68 1.76
N GLU A 217 0.61 -8.00 1.90
CA GLU A 217 0.43 -8.68 3.19
C GLU A 217 1.79 -8.93 3.87
N VAL A 218 2.45 -7.88 4.36
CA VAL A 218 3.79 -7.97 4.99
C VAL A 218 3.95 -9.16 5.96
N PRO A 219 3.01 -9.47 6.87
CA PRO A 219 3.13 -10.62 7.78
C PRO A 219 3.19 -11.98 7.09
N PHE A 220 2.61 -12.12 5.89
CA PHE A 220 2.69 -13.36 5.12
C PHE A 220 4.12 -13.58 4.58
N TYR A 221 4.73 -12.53 4.03
CA TYR A 221 6.06 -12.62 3.42
C TYR A 221 7.19 -12.62 4.48
N GLN A 222 7.04 -11.81 5.53
CA GLN A 222 8.08 -11.57 6.54
C GLN A 222 7.50 -11.69 7.96
N PRO A 223 7.03 -12.88 8.39
CA PRO A 223 6.29 -13.05 9.64
C PRO A 223 7.09 -12.66 10.89
N LYS A 224 8.38 -13.01 10.95
CA LYS A 224 9.27 -12.63 12.07
C LYS A 224 9.44 -11.11 12.15
N ALA A 225 9.62 -10.47 11.00
CA ALA A 225 9.80 -9.03 10.89
C ALA A 225 8.53 -8.27 11.28
N ALA A 226 7.37 -8.70 10.78
CA ALA A 226 6.08 -8.15 11.16
C ALA A 226 5.82 -8.27 12.67
N LEU A 227 6.11 -9.43 13.27
CA LEU A 227 5.96 -9.65 14.71
C LEU A 227 6.88 -8.74 15.53
N GLN A 228 8.14 -8.54 15.09
CA GLN A 228 9.03 -7.62 15.78
C GLN A 228 8.55 -6.17 15.69
N ILE A 229 8.05 -5.70 14.53
CA ILE A 229 7.47 -4.36 14.41
C ILE A 229 6.27 -4.22 15.34
N PHE A 230 5.38 -5.21 15.38
CA PHE A 230 4.21 -5.23 16.25
C PHE A 230 4.60 -5.14 17.73
N ASN A 231 5.50 -6.02 18.19
CA ASN A 231 5.98 -6.03 19.57
C ASN A 231 6.71 -4.73 19.93
N SER A 232 7.54 -4.21 19.02
CA SER A 232 8.26 -2.95 19.25
C SER A 232 7.28 -1.81 19.41
N THR A 233 6.28 -1.73 18.52
CA THR A 233 5.23 -0.71 18.53
C THR A 233 4.47 -0.72 19.84
N LEU A 234 3.95 -1.88 20.26
CA LEU A 234 3.18 -2.03 21.50
C LEU A 234 4.01 -1.72 22.76
N ASN A 235 5.26 -2.19 22.83
CA ASN A 235 6.08 -2.05 24.03
C ASN A 235 6.87 -0.74 24.10
N GLY A 236 6.74 0.13 23.10
CA GLY A 236 7.48 1.39 23.06
C GLY A 236 8.98 1.20 22.85
N TRP A 237 9.40 0.18 22.10
CA TRP A 237 10.81 -0.04 21.72
C TRP A 237 11.10 0.48 20.32
N GLU A 238 12.32 0.89 20.05
CA GLU A 238 12.74 1.28 18.69
C GLU A 238 12.50 0.13 17.71
N ILE A 239 12.04 0.44 16.50
CA ILE A 239 11.82 -0.58 15.47
C ILE A 239 13.12 -1.16 14.92
N PRO A 240 14.19 -0.37 14.62
CA PRO A 240 15.39 -0.89 13.96
C PRO A 240 16.01 -2.12 14.64
N GLY A 241 16.06 -2.13 15.97
CA GLY A 241 16.64 -3.24 16.75
C GLY A 241 15.66 -3.96 17.67
N GLY A 242 14.49 -3.39 17.98
CA GLY A 242 13.48 -4.02 18.84
C GLY A 242 13.90 -4.25 20.29
N ARG A 243 14.93 -3.54 20.79
CA ARG A 243 15.56 -3.83 22.09
C ARG A 243 15.73 -2.60 23.00
N VAL A 244 15.68 -1.39 22.43
CA VAL A 244 15.90 -0.15 23.16
C VAL A 244 14.57 0.56 23.35
N ARG A 245 14.24 0.94 24.60
CA ARG A 245 13.01 1.70 24.88
C ARG A 245 13.11 3.13 24.34
N LEU A 246 12.07 3.57 23.65
CA LEU A 246 11.99 4.90 23.11
C LEU A 246 11.84 5.95 24.22
N THR A 247 12.49 7.08 23.97
CA THR A 247 12.32 8.35 24.66
C THR A 247 11.78 9.38 23.66
N ALA A 248 11.29 10.51 24.15
CA ALA A 248 10.75 11.59 23.30
C ALA A 248 11.75 12.14 22.25
N LYS A 249 13.05 11.87 22.42
CA LYS A 249 14.13 12.31 21.52
C LYS A 249 14.81 11.16 20.77
N SER A 250 14.31 9.93 20.92
CA SER A 250 14.87 8.77 20.22
C SER A 250 14.72 8.94 18.72
N ARG A 251 15.76 8.55 17.97
CA ARG A 251 15.82 8.71 16.53
C ARG A 251 16.67 7.64 15.89
N SER A 252 16.24 7.18 14.71
CA SER A 252 17.03 6.30 13.87
C SER A 252 18.22 7.05 13.23
N ARG A 253 19.31 6.33 12.99
CA ARG A 253 20.54 6.83 12.34
C ARG A 253 20.87 5.95 11.14
N GLY A 254 21.23 6.58 10.04
CA GLY A 254 21.58 5.90 8.79
C GLY A 254 21.48 6.86 7.60
N PRO A 255 21.53 6.33 6.36
CA PRO A 255 21.44 7.16 5.14
C PRO A 255 20.15 7.98 5.05
N ALA A 256 20.19 9.06 4.28
CA ALA A 256 19.02 9.93 4.08
C ALA A 256 17.92 9.29 3.22
N ARG A 257 18.24 8.25 2.45
CA ARG A 257 17.34 7.57 1.49
C ARG A 257 17.33 6.07 1.69
N ALA A 258 16.19 5.43 1.48
CA ALA A 258 16.04 3.97 1.47
C ALA A 258 16.44 3.39 0.09
N SER A 259 17.74 3.35 -0.21
CA SER A 259 18.27 3.06 -1.56
C SER A 259 18.41 1.58 -1.94
N HIS A 260 18.03 0.65 -1.07
CA HIS A 260 18.17 -0.78 -1.35
C HIS A 260 17.34 -1.22 -2.56
N SER A 261 17.95 -2.01 -3.44
CA SER A 261 17.33 -2.63 -4.61
C SER A 261 17.60 -4.13 -4.61
N GLN A 262 16.65 -4.93 -5.07
CA GLN A 262 16.78 -6.37 -5.20
C GLN A 262 16.47 -6.79 -6.63
N SER A 263 17.29 -7.65 -7.23
CA SER A 263 16.91 -8.21 -8.54
C SER A 263 15.65 -9.05 -8.40
N SER A 264 14.71 -8.91 -9.33
CA SER A 264 13.61 -9.85 -9.52
C SER A 264 13.94 -10.84 -10.63
N VAL A 265 13.34 -12.03 -10.56
CA VAL A 265 13.43 -13.02 -11.64
C VAL A 265 12.41 -12.63 -12.73
N PRO A 266 12.77 -12.68 -14.02
CA PRO A 266 11.81 -12.51 -15.10
C PRO A 266 10.65 -13.50 -14.97
N LEU A 267 9.45 -13.11 -15.39
CA LEU A 267 8.34 -14.06 -15.46
C LEU A 267 8.69 -15.19 -16.45
N PRO A 268 8.23 -16.43 -16.20
CA PRO A 268 8.33 -17.49 -17.18
C PRO A 268 7.74 -17.02 -18.52
N SER A 269 8.46 -17.25 -19.62
CA SER A 269 7.91 -17.01 -20.96
C SER A 269 6.69 -17.92 -21.14
N ALA A 270 5.58 -17.37 -21.61
CA ALA A 270 4.38 -18.14 -21.92
C ALA A 270 4.71 -19.15 -23.03
N THR A 271 5.07 -20.38 -22.65
CA THR A 271 5.14 -21.49 -23.61
C THR A 271 3.73 -21.79 -24.10
N SER A 272 3.57 -21.79 -25.43
CA SER A 272 2.36 -22.15 -26.13
C SER A 272 1.95 -23.58 -25.83
N SER A 273 1.13 -23.81 -24.82
CA SER A 273 0.36 -25.06 -24.71
C SER A 273 -0.83 -24.90 -23.78
N ALA A 274 -1.99 -25.14 -24.39
CA ALA A 274 -3.28 -25.57 -23.84
C ALA A 274 -4.39 -24.51 -23.91
N SER A 275 -5.20 -24.68 -24.95
CA SER A 275 -6.59 -24.26 -25.05
C SER A 275 -7.38 -24.62 -23.79
N GLY A 276 -7.46 -23.68 -22.85
CA GLY A 276 -8.41 -23.68 -21.76
C GLY A 276 -8.89 -22.26 -21.60
N GLY A 277 -10.16 -22.00 -21.89
CA GLY A 277 -10.75 -20.66 -21.89
C GLY A 277 -10.43 -19.91 -20.61
N ALA A 278 -9.51 -18.96 -20.69
CA ALA A 278 -9.24 -18.02 -19.61
C ALA A 278 -10.44 -17.07 -19.53
N VAL A 279 -11.36 -17.38 -18.61
CA VAL A 279 -12.30 -16.38 -18.12
C VAL A 279 -11.43 -15.30 -17.50
N LYS A 280 -11.28 -14.17 -18.20
CA LYS A 280 -10.83 -12.90 -17.59
C LYS A 280 -11.71 -12.69 -16.37
N ARG A 281 -11.23 -13.06 -15.19
CA ARG A 281 -11.85 -12.62 -13.95
C ARG A 281 -11.65 -11.12 -13.96
N ARG A 282 -12.71 -10.40 -14.29
CA ARG A 282 -12.81 -8.97 -14.00
C ARG A 282 -12.36 -8.82 -12.56
N SER A 283 -11.24 -8.16 -12.36
CA SER A 283 -10.91 -7.55 -11.08
C SER A 283 -12.07 -6.61 -10.80
N PHE A 284 -13.04 -7.09 -10.03
CA PHE A 284 -14.06 -6.23 -9.46
C PHE A 284 -13.32 -5.42 -8.40
N PHE A 285 -13.04 -4.19 -8.76
CA PHE A 285 -12.49 -3.18 -7.89
C PHE A 285 -13.49 -2.11 -7.58
#